data_AF-A0A7V3CFW9-F1
#
_entry.id   AF-A0A7V3CFW9-F1
#
_cell.length_a   1.000
_cell.length_b   1.000
_cell.length_c   1.000
_cell.angle_alpha   90.00
_cell.angle_beta   90.00
_cell.angle_gamma   90.00
#
_symmetry.space_group_name_H-M   'P 1'
#
loop_
_entity.id
_entity.type
_entity.pdbx_description
1 polymer ?
#
loop_
_entity_poly.entity_id
_entity_poly.type
_entity_poly.pdbx_seq_one_letter_code
_entity_poly.pdbx_strand_id
1 'polypeptide(L)'
;MSFDIQVGAPRATRPTPISEGLFDARTSRRWGETVAAELRALAREGDAELRAEGLLSLARREEAAGRVEVAAELYAEIVGANLAFTLGHDGGGRTQGSPLQQRAQEHLDAILGRGAFGPRAEFLLRNLAQQSSDPAMLFAMGTAGAVFRMTRLATLSRLASTTNSGILTQLIGAGRLASLTGFALEAPAFTLAGRLGSEALGRRQDWSGAALGRDFASSYLVLGGLKLAGHVGANLVF
;
A
#
# COMPACT_ATOMS: atom_id res chain seq x y z
N MET A 1 -1.94 -63.88 -15.53
CA MET A 1 -1.15 -62.74 -16.04
C MET A 1 -1.54 -61.53 -15.22
N SER A 2 -0.75 -61.18 -14.20
CA SER A 2 -0.99 -60.03 -13.35
C SER A 2 -0.15 -58.86 -13.86
N PHE A 3 -0.80 -57.75 -14.21
CA PHE A 3 -0.14 -56.52 -14.62
C PHE A 3 0.25 -55.73 -13.37
N ASP A 4 1.54 -55.69 -13.10
CA ASP A 4 2.14 -54.87 -12.06
C ASP A 4 2.34 -53.46 -12.62
N ILE A 5 1.42 -52.54 -12.29
CA ILE A 5 1.53 -51.14 -12.71
C ILE A 5 2.44 -50.45 -11.70
N GLN A 6 3.73 -50.39 -12.03
CA GLN A 6 4.68 -49.49 -11.36
C GLN A 6 4.24 -48.03 -11.60
N VAL A 7 3.46 -47.49 -10.67
CA VAL A 7 3.19 -46.06 -10.57
C VAL A 7 4.51 -45.40 -10.15
N GLY A 8 5.28 -44.94 -11.13
CA GLY A 8 6.50 -44.18 -10.89
C GLY A 8 6.18 -42.98 -10.01
N ALA A 9 6.74 -42.96 -8.80
CA ALA A 9 6.61 -41.82 -7.90
C ALA A 9 7.03 -40.55 -8.66
N PRO A 10 6.23 -39.47 -8.61
CA PRO A 10 6.58 -38.22 -9.27
C PRO A 10 7.95 -37.81 -8.75
N ARG A 11 8.94 -37.70 -9.65
CA ARG A 11 10.24 -37.12 -9.31
C ARG A 11 9.95 -35.75 -8.73
N ALA A 12 10.14 -35.59 -7.41
CA ALA A 12 10.11 -34.29 -6.76
C ALA A 12 11.16 -33.44 -7.47
N THR A 13 10.69 -32.57 -8.38
CA THR A 13 11.53 -31.53 -8.95
C THR A 13 12.03 -30.74 -7.76
N ARG A 14 13.36 -30.74 -7.55
CA ARG A 14 13.96 -29.88 -6.52
C ARG A 14 13.38 -28.49 -6.72
N PRO A 15 12.79 -27.87 -5.68
CA PRO A 15 12.32 -26.50 -5.80
C PRO A 15 13.50 -25.68 -6.30
N THR A 16 13.40 -25.17 -7.52
CA THR A 16 14.37 -24.22 -8.04
C THR A 16 14.41 -23.09 -7.03
N PRO A 17 15.57 -22.80 -6.41
CA PRO A 17 15.65 -21.75 -5.42
C PRO A 17 15.15 -20.47 -6.08
N ILE A 18 14.18 -19.80 -5.43
CA ILE A 18 13.49 -18.61 -5.96
C ILE A 18 14.49 -17.54 -6.41
N SER A 19 15.70 -17.55 -5.83
CA SER A 19 16.84 -16.72 -6.24
C SER A 19 17.16 -16.77 -7.74
N GLU A 20 16.96 -17.89 -8.46
CA GLU A 20 17.24 -17.93 -9.91
C GLU A 20 16.21 -17.16 -10.75
N GLY A 21 14.95 -17.12 -10.32
CA GLY A 21 13.89 -16.35 -11.00
C GLY A 21 13.87 -14.88 -10.58
N LEU A 22 14.30 -14.59 -9.36
CA LEU A 22 14.30 -13.25 -8.78
C LEU A 22 15.24 -12.28 -9.51
N PHE A 23 16.32 -12.77 -10.13
CA PHE A 23 17.31 -11.96 -10.85
C PHE A 23 17.06 -11.82 -12.36
N ASP A 24 15.86 -12.14 -12.86
CA ASP A 24 15.53 -11.84 -14.26
C ASP A 24 15.71 -10.34 -14.57
N ALA A 25 16.07 -10.01 -15.81
CA ALA A 25 16.31 -8.66 -16.28
C ALA A 25 15.08 -7.73 -16.10
N ARG A 26 13.89 -8.31 -15.90
CA ARG A 26 12.65 -7.58 -15.59
C ARG A 26 12.64 -7.09 -14.15
N THR A 27 13.02 -7.93 -13.19
CA THR A 27 13.10 -7.57 -11.76
C THR A 27 14.20 -6.54 -11.53
N SER A 28 15.35 -6.66 -12.21
CA SER A 28 16.43 -5.68 -12.09
C SER A 28 16.03 -4.28 -12.57
N ARG A 29 15.22 -4.16 -13.64
CA ARG A 29 14.67 -2.86 -14.06
C ARG A 29 13.69 -2.28 -13.05
N ARG A 30 12.93 -3.13 -12.37
CA ARG A 30 11.91 -2.71 -11.40
C ARG A 30 12.53 -2.25 -10.08
N TRP A 31 13.58 -2.92 -9.62
CA TRP A 31 14.21 -2.66 -8.32
C TRP A 31 15.29 -1.56 -8.37
N GLY A 32 15.78 -1.25 -9.57
CA GLY A 32 16.86 -0.29 -9.76
C GLY A 32 18.23 -0.94 -9.57
N GLU A 33 19.25 -0.29 -10.15
CA GLU A 33 20.61 -0.86 -10.21
C GLU A 33 21.24 -1.02 -8.83
N THR A 34 20.98 -0.08 -7.92
CA THR A 34 21.54 -0.09 -6.55
C THR A 34 21.02 -1.28 -5.74
N VAL A 35 19.71 -1.50 -5.74
CA VAL A 35 19.09 -2.63 -5.02
C VAL A 35 19.56 -3.96 -5.60
N ALA A 36 19.62 -4.06 -6.93
CA ALA A 36 20.11 -5.26 -7.61
C ALA A 36 21.60 -5.55 -7.30
N ALA A 37 22.44 -4.51 -7.18
CA ALA A 37 23.85 -4.67 -6.81
C ALA A 37 24.00 -5.16 -5.38
N GLU A 38 23.22 -4.63 -4.44
CA GLU A 38 23.25 -5.04 -3.05
C GLU A 38 22.70 -6.46 -2.86
N LEU A 39 21.62 -6.82 -3.53
CA LEU A 39 21.11 -8.19 -3.53
C LEU A 39 22.12 -9.20 -4.08
N ARG A 40 22.87 -8.82 -5.13
CA ARG A 40 23.98 -9.63 -5.64
C ARG A 40 25.11 -9.78 -4.63
N ALA A 41 25.36 -8.77 -3.79
CA ALA A 41 26.33 -8.86 -2.71
C ALA A 41 25.82 -9.78 -1.60
N LEU A 42 24.58 -9.60 -1.15
CA LEU A 42 23.93 -10.44 -0.13
C LEU A 42 23.78 -11.90 -0.58
N ALA A 43 23.57 -12.16 -1.87
CA ALA A 43 23.50 -13.52 -2.40
C ALA A 43 24.85 -14.27 -2.31
N ARG A 44 25.97 -13.56 -2.19
CA ARG A 44 27.30 -14.16 -1.98
C ARG A 44 27.60 -14.42 -0.50
N GLU A 45 26.77 -13.92 0.41
CA GLU A 45 26.92 -14.18 1.84
C GLU A 45 26.63 -15.65 2.13
N GLY A 46 27.61 -16.31 2.74
CA GLY A 46 27.55 -17.75 3.05
C GLY A 46 26.78 -18.03 4.32
N ASP A 47 26.80 -17.09 5.27
CA ASP A 47 26.04 -17.18 6.50
C ASP A 47 24.57 -16.79 6.26
N ALA A 48 23.67 -17.72 6.53
CA ALA A 48 22.24 -17.52 6.34
C ALA A 48 21.65 -16.42 7.25
N GLU A 49 22.19 -16.25 8.46
CA GLU A 49 21.73 -15.24 9.42
C GLU A 49 22.15 -13.84 8.98
N LEU A 50 23.44 -13.66 8.62
CA LEU A 50 23.94 -12.39 8.10
C LEU A 50 23.24 -11.98 6.81
N ARG A 51 22.97 -12.94 5.92
CA ARG A 51 22.21 -12.69 4.70
C ARG A 51 20.78 -12.23 5.01
N ALA A 52 20.09 -12.89 5.95
CA ALA A 52 18.73 -12.53 6.34
C ALA A 52 18.66 -11.15 6.99
N GLU A 53 19.63 -10.81 7.85
CA GLU A 53 19.74 -9.48 8.44
C GLU A 53 20.01 -8.40 7.38
N GLY A 54 20.91 -8.68 6.43
CA GLY A 54 21.18 -7.79 5.30
C GLY A 54 19.95 -7.54 4.44
N LEU A 55 19.18 -8.59 4.11
CA LEU A 55 17.90 -8.46 3.40
C LEU A 55 16.88 -7.65 4.19
N LEU A 56 16.79 -7.86 5.50
CA LEU A 56 15.87 -7.12 6.37
C LEU A 56 16.22 -5.62 6.42
N SER A 57 17.51 -5.30 6.52
CA SER A 57 18.02 -3.93 6.49
C SER A 57 17.72 -3.26 5.15
N LEU A 58 17.95 -3.96 4.04
CA LEU A 58 17.60 -3.48 2.70
C LEU A 58 16.10 -3.23 2.55
N ALA A 59 15.25 -4.19 2.95
CA ALA A 59 13.80 -4.04 2.90
C ALA A 59 13.32 -2.80 3.65
N ARG A 60 13.86 -2.54 4.84
CA ARG A 60 13.53 -1.35 5.64
C ARG A 60 13.93 -0.04 4.97
N ARG A 61 15.08 0.01 4.29
CA ARG A 61 15.50 1.21 3.54
C ARG A 61 14.60 1.45 2.34
N GLU A 62 14.21 0.40 1.63
CA GLU A 62 13.29 0.48 0.51
C GLU A 62 11.88 0.91 0.95
N GLU A 63 11.42 0.39 2.09
CA GLU A 63 10.18 0.83 2.75
C GLU A 63 10.25 2.32 3.12
N ALA A 64 11.35 2.75 3.76
CA ALA A 64 11.55 4.15 4.12
C ALA A 64 11.66 5.09 2.90
N ALA A 65 12.12 4.57 1.75
CA ALA A 65 12.16 5.26 0.48
C ALA A 65 10.81 5.26 -0.27
N GLY A 66 9.76 4.68 0.33
CA GLY A 66 8.42 4.60 -0.27
C GLY A 66 8.27 3.53 -1.34
N ARG A 67 9.27 2.66 -1.55
CA ARG A 67 9.22 1.54 -2.50
C ARG A 67 8.63 0.29 -1.83
N VAL A 68 7.39 0.44 -1.37
CA VAL A 68 6.70 -0.54 -0.52
C VAL A 68 6.56 -1.90 -1.19
N GLU A 69 6.38 -1.95 -2.51
CA GLU A 69 6.26 -3.21 -3.26
C GLU A 69 7.57 -4.00 -3.23
N VAL A 70 8.72 -3.32 -3.37
CA VAL A 70 10.04 -3.96 -3.31
C VAL A 70 10.31 -4.44 -1.89
N ALA A 71 10.01 -3.61 -0.89
CA ALA A 71 10.13 -3.99 0.51
C ALA A 71 9.30 -5.25 0.84
N ALA A 72 8.05 -5.31 0.37
CA ALA A 72 7.17 -6.46 0.58
C ALA A 72 7.73 -7.74 -0.07
N GLU A 73 8.28 -7.64 -1.28
CA GLU A 73 8.93 -8.76 -1.97
C GLU A 73 10.14 -9.28 -1.18
N LEU A 74 10.97 -8.38 -0.65
CA LEU A 74 12.12 -8.72 0.18
C LEU A 74 11.71 -9.37 1.52
N TYR A 75 10.69 -8.83 2.21
CA TYR A 75 10.18 -9.45 3.43
C TYR A 75 9.60 -10.85 3.15
N ALA A 76 8.86 -11.01 2.05
CA ALA A 76 8.32 -12.30 1.64
C ALA A 76 9.43 -13.32 1.34
N GLU A 77 10.55 -12.89 0.75
CA GLU A 77 11.72 -13.74 0.53
C GLU A 77 12.34 -14.22 1.85
N ILE A 78 12.51 -13.33 2.83
CA ILE A 78 13.04 -13.70 4.16
C ILE A 78 12.12 -14.73 4.84
N VAL A 79 10.80 -14.51 4.76
CA VAL A 79 9.80 -15.44 5.31
C VAL A 79 9.84 -16.80 4.61
N GLY A 80 9.99 -16.82 3.29
CA GLY A 80 10.04 -18.03 2.47
C GLY A 80 11.35 -18.83 2.59
N ALA A 81 12.49 -18.16 2.74
CA ALA A 81 13.81 -18.81 2.78
C ALA A 81 13.96 -19.77 3.98
N ASN A 82 13.30 -19.49 5.11
CA ASN A 82 13.42 -20.32 6.31
C ASN A 82 12.62 -21.64 6.23
N LEU A 83 11.57 -21.69 5.38
CA LEU A 83 10.84 -22.93 5.12
C LEU A 83 11.75 -24.00 4.50
N ALA A 84 12.73 -23.59 3.68
CA ALA A 84 13.69 -24.51 3.08
C ALA A 84 14.73 -25.03 4.07
N PHE A 85 15.19 -24.19 5.01
CA PHE A 85 16.16 -24.60 6.04
C PHE A 85 15.55 -25.54 7.07
N THR A 86 14.32 -25.24 7.51
CA THR A 86 13.62 -26.00 8.54
C THR A 86 13.27 -27.43 8.12
N LEU A 87 12.97 -27.64 6.82
CA LEU A 87 12.69 -28.98 6.27
C LEU A 87 13.93 -29.88 6.16
N GLY A 88 15.14 -29.35 6.37
CA GLY A 88 16.40 -30.10 6.30
C GLY A 88 16.91 -30.64 7.65
N HIS A 89 16.26 -30.28 8.77
CA HIS A 89 16.71 -30.66 10.11
C HIS A 89 15.61 -31.45 10.85
N ASP A 90 15.57 -32.76 10.58
CA ASP A 90 14.59 -33.76 11.05
C ASP A 90 14.61 -34.04 12.57
N GLY A 91 14.79 -33.01 13.38
CA GLY A 91 15.11 -33.13 14.81
C GLY A 91 14.02 -32.66 15.77
N GLY A 92 12.73 -32.93 15.53
CA GLY A 92 11.63 -32.96 16.53
C GLY A 92 11.42 -31.78 17.51
N GLY A 93 12.21 -30.71 17.42
CA GLY A 93 12.16 -29.54 18.29
C GLY A 93 11.15 -28.55 17.74
N ARG A 94 10.31 -28.01 18.61
CA ARG A 94 9.36 -26.93 18.28
C ARG A 94 10.13 -25.84 17.54
N THR A 95 9.83 -25.69 16.26
CA THR A 95 10.40 -24.68 15.36
C THR A 95 9.95 -23.31 15.81
N GLN A 96 10.63 -22.75 16.81
CA GLN A 96 10.60 -21.32 17.04
C GLN A 96 11.29 -20.69 15.83
N GLY A 97 10.50 -20.02 14.99
CA GLY A 97 11.03 -19.24 13.87
C GLY A 97 12.08 -18.26 14.38
N SER A 98 13.10 -18.00 13.57
CA SER A 98 14.11 -17.00 13.91
C SER A 98 13.44 -15.67 14.27
N PRO A 99 13.91 -14.93 15.30
CA PRO A 99 13.35 -13.62 15.65
C PRO A 99 13.36 -12.63 14.47
N LEU A 100 14.30 -12.79 13.52
CA LEU A 100 14.34 -12.01 12.28
C LEU A 100 13.14 -12.32 11.36
N GLN A 101 12.77 -13.59 11.27
CA GLN A 101 11.62 -14.03 10.47
C GLN A 101 10.32 -13.51 11.05
N GLN A 102 10.15 -13.57 12.38
CA GLN A 102 8.95 -13.03 13.02
C GLN A 102 8.80 -11.53 12.72
N ARG A 103 9.90 -10.76 12.82
CA ARG A 103 9.89 -9.33 12.46
C ARG A 103 9.57 -9.12 10.98
N ALA A 104 10.19 -9.86 10.07
CA ALA A 104 9.91 -9.75 8.64
C ALA A 104 8.44 -10.07 8.33
N GLN A 105 7.87 -11.08 8.97
CA GLN A 105 6.47 -11.45 8.86
C GLN A 105 5.55 -10.35 9.40
N GLU A 106 5.85 -9.77 10.57
CA GLU A 106 5.09 -8.66 11.14
C GLU A 106 5.07 -7.43 10.23
N HIS A 107 6.22 -7.08 9.62
CA HIS A 107 6.30 -6.00 8.63
C HIS A 107 5.54 -6.33 7.34
N LEU A 108 5.68 -7.55 6.81
CA LEU A 108 4.95 -8.00 5.63
C LEU A 108 3.43 -7.97 5.86
N ASP A 109 2.99 -8.47 7.01
CA ASP A 109 1.58 -8.44 7.39
C ASP A 109 1.09 -6.99 7.51
N ALA A 110 1.88 -6.10 8.10
CA ALA A 110 1.53 -4.68 8.17
C ALA A 110 1.32 -4.05 6.79
N ILE A 111 2.23 -4.32 5.84
CA ILE A 111 2.14 -3.85 4.45
C ILE A 111 0.91 -4.44 3.74
N LEU A 112 0.62 -5.73 3.96
CA LEU A 112 -0.54 -6.41 3.37
C LEU A 112 -1.87 -6.10 4.09
N GLY A 113 -1.85 -5.26 5.14
CA GLY A 113 -3.03 -4.93 5.93
C GLY A 113 -3.53 -6.06 6.84
N ARG A 114 -2.70 -7.08 7.10
CA ARG A 114 -2.94 -8.23 7.97
C ARG A 114 -2.24 -8.09 9.34
N GLY A 115 -2.48 -9.03 10.24
CA GLY A 115 -1.79 -9.08 11.54
C GLY A 115 -2.32 -8.11 12.60
N ALA A 116 -1.48 -7.84 13.61
CA ALA A 116 -1.83 -7.00 14.75
C ALA A 116 -2.14 -5.55 14.32
N PHE A 117 -3.01 -4.87 15.08
CA PHE A 117 -3.38 -3.48 14.77
C PHE A 117 -2.21 -2.50 14.99
N GLY A 118 -1.37 -2.71 16.00
CA GLY A 118 -0.26 -1.81 16.35
C GLY A 118 0.73 -1.56 15.20
N PRO A 119 1.41 -2.61 14.68
CA PRO A 119 2.34 -2.47 13.57
C PRO A 119 1.68 -1.90 12.30
N ARG A 120 0.43 -2.29 12.03
CA ARG A 120 -0.37 -1.74 10.93
C ARG A 120 -0.59 -0.24 11.07
N ALA A 121 -1.04 0.21 12.25
CA ALA A 121 -1.28 1.62 12.50
C ALA A 121 0.00 2.43 12.40
N GLU A 122 1.11 1.92 12.94
CA GLU A 122 2.42 2.57 12.81
C GLU A 122 2.85 2.71 11.35
N PHE A 123 2.76 1.63 10.57
CA PHE A 123 3.07 1.64 9.14
C PHE A 123 2.21 2.66 8.39
N LEU A 124 0.89 2.65 8.60
CA LEU A 124 -0.04 3.57 7.95
C LEU A 124 0.21 5.02 8.33
N LEU A 125 0.47 5.31 9.61
CA LEU A 125 0.76 6.67 10.08
C LEU A 125 2.08 7.19 9.53
N ARG A 126 3.11 6.34 9.50
CA ARG A 126 4.42 6.69 8.94
C ARG A 126 4.31 6.96 7.44
N ASN A 127 3.65 6.08 6.71
CA ASN A 127 3.42 6.23 5.28
C ASN A 127 2.57 7.49 4.98
N LEU A 128 1.53 7.75 5.80
CA LEU A 128 0.73 8.97 5.69
C LEU A 128 1.58 10.23 5.93
N ALA A 129 2.43 10.24 6.95
CA ALA A 129 3.32 11.36 7.25
C ALA A 129 4.29 11.61 6.08
N GLN A 130 4.87 10.56 5.49
CA GLN A 130 5.71 10.68 4.30
C GLN A 130 4.92 11.22 3.09
N GLN A 131 3.73 10.69 2.83
CA GLN A 131 2.87 11.13 1.73
C GLN A 131 2.40 12.59 1.91
N SER A 132 2.15 13.03 3.14
CA SER A 132 1.78 14.42 3.44
C SER A 132 2.91 15.42 3.16
N SER A 133 4.15 14.94 3.05
CA SER A 133 5.32 15.75 2.67
C SER A 133 5.58 15.73 1.17
N ASP A 134 4.85 14.93 0.38
CA ASP A 134 4.98 14.89 -1.08
C ASP A 134 4.33 16.14 -1.70
N PRO A 135 5.07 16.99 -2.43
CA PRO A 135 4.52 18.18 -3.06
C PRO A 135 3.38 17.87 -4.04
N ALA A 136 3.40 16.72 -4.72
CA ALA A 136 2.29 16.33 -5.60
C ALA A 136 1.01 16.05 -4.81
N MET A 137 1.15 15.43 -3.62
CA MET A 137 0.02 15.13 -2.75
C MET A 137 -0.55 16.41 -2.13
N LEU A 138 0.31 17.34 -1.71
CA LEU A 138 -0.10 18.66 -1.24
C LEU A 138 -0.85 19.44 -2.34
N PHE A 139 -0.35 19.40 -3.57
CA PHE A 139 -1.02 20.00 -4.72
C PHE A 139 -2.38 19.35 -4.98
N ALA A 140 -2.47 18.02 -4.91
CA ALA A 140 -3.73 17.29 -5.07
C ALA A 140 -4.75 17.66 -3.98
N MET A 141 -4.32 17.70 -2.71
CA MET A 141 -5.16 18.12 -1.58
C MET A 141 -5.63 19.57 -1.74
N GLY A 142 -4.74 20.48 -2.13
CA GLY A 142 -5.08 21.88 -2.37
C GLY A 142 -6.12 22.04 -3.49
N THR A 143 -5.92 21.34 -4.60
CA THR A 143 -6.82 21.36 -5.76
C THR A 143 -8.18 20.78 -5.41
N ALA A 144 -8.22 19.61 -4.76
CA ALA A 144 -9.47 18.98 -4.34
C ALA A 144 -10.24 19.87 -3.35
N GLY A 145 -9.55 20.46 -2.38
CA GLY A 145 -10.14 21.41 -1.44
C GLY A 145 -10.75 22.65 -2.12
N ALA A 146 -10.09 23.17 -3.16
CA ALA A 146 -10.63 24.27 -3.96
C ALA A 146 -11.90 23.86 -4.72
N VAL A 147 -11.89 22.70 -5.38
CA VAL A 147 -13.05 22.15 -6.09
C VAL A 147 -14.23 21.91 -5.15
N PHE A 148 -13.99 21.35 -3.96
CA PHE A 148 -15.02 21.16 -2.94
C PHE A 148 -15.66 22.50 -2.55
N ARG A 149 -14.84 23.52 -2.22
CA ARG A 149 -15.32 24.84 -1.81
C ARG A 149 -16.11 25.54 -2.92
N MET A 150 -15.63 25.50 -4.16
CA MET A 150 -16.32 26.06 -5.32
C MET A 150 -17.66 25.36 -5.57
N THR A 151 -17.68 24.03 -5.52
CA THR A 151 -18.90 23.23 -5.73
C THR A 151 -19.93 23.53 -4.64
N ARG A 152 -19.49 23.58 -3.38
CA ARG A 152 -20.34 23.92 -2.24
C ARG A 152 -20.92 25.33 -2.37
N LEU A 153 -20.10 26.31 -2.78
CA LEU A 153 -20.56 27.68 -3.01
C LEU A 153 -21.57 27.76 -4.17
N ALA A 154 -21.31 27.07 -5.28
CA ALA A 154 -22.21 27.03 -6.42
C ALA A 154 -23.56 26.37 -6.07
N THR A 155 -23.54 25.28 -5.30
CA THR A 155 -24.78 24.62 -4.83
C THR A 155 -25.55 25.47 -3.83
N LEU A 156 -24.87 26.11 -2.87
CA LEU A 156 -25.52 27.05 -1.95
C LEU A 156 -26.08 28.28 -2.68
N SER A 157 -25.36 28.82 -3.66
CA SER A 157 -25.84 29.92 -4.51
C SER A 157 -27.10 29.53 -5.28
N ARG A 158 -27.11 28.33 -5.87
CA ARG A 158 -28.29 27.80 -6.56
C ARG A 158 -29.45 27.59 -5.60
N LEU A 159 -29.22 27.03 -4.42
CA LEU A 159 -30.27 26.79 -3.42
C LEU A 159 -30.83 28.10 -2.83
N ALA A 160 -29.98 29.10 -2.62
CA ALA A 160 -30.40 30.44 -2.20
C ALA A 160 -31.30 31.13 -3.23
N SER A 161 -31.14 30.80 -4.51
CA SER A 161 -31.99 31.33 -5.59
C SER A 161 -33.37 30.68 -5.67
N THR A 162 -33.60 29.55 -5.02
CA THR A 162 -34.89 28.84 -4.98
C THR A 162 -35.71 29.22 -3.73
N THR A 163 -36.53 30.26 -3.83
CA THR A 163 -37.27 30.90 -2.73
C THR A 163 -38.62 30.24 -2.39
N ASN A 164 -38.70 28.92 -2.19
CA ASN A 164 -40.01 28.26 -1.97
C ASN A 164 -40.07 27.16 -0.90
N SER A 165 -39.20 27.16 0.10
CA SER A 165 -39.29 26.23 1.24
C SER A 165 -38.83 26.87 2.56
N GLY A 166 -39.36 26.40 3.69
CA GLY A 166 -39.13 26.99 5.01
C GLY A 166 -37.64 27.10 5.40
N ILE A 167 -37.27 28.24 6.00
CA ILE A 167 -35.89 28.66 6.33
C ILE A 167 -35.10 27.58 7.10
N LEU A 168 -35.76 26.89 8.03
CA LEU A 168 -35.13 25.92 8.93
C LEU A 168 -34.81 24.59 8.23
N THR A 169 -35.70 24.14 7.35
CA THR A 169 -35.50 22.94 6.52
C THR A 169 -34.48 23.19 5.42
N GLN A 170 -34.45 24.43 4.87
CA GLN A 170 -33.45 24.86 3.91
C GLN A 170 -32.04 24.89 4.51
N LEU A 171 -31.82 25.47 5.69
CA LEU A 171 -30.47 25.61 6.25
C LEU A 171 -29.79 24.27 6.55
N ILE A 172 -30.50 23.35 7.22
CA ILE A 172 -29.92 22.06 7.62
C ILE A 172 -29.86 21.09 6.42
N GLY A 173 -30.89 21.08 5.58
CA GLY A 173 -30.97 20.22 4.39
C GLY A 173 -30.02 20.63 3.28
N ALA A 174 -29.95 21.93 2.96
CA ALA A 174 -29.07 22.46 1.91
C ALA A 174 -27.59 22.26 2.26
N GLY A 175 -27.22 22.43 3.54
CA GLY A 175 -25.85 22.22 3.99
C GLY A 175 -25.36 20.79 3.74
N ARG A 176 -26.21 19.78 4.04
CA ARG A 176 -25.89 18.37 3.82
C ARG A 176 -25.85 18.01 2.33
N LEU A 177 -26.83 18.47 1.55
CA LEU A 177 -26.86 18.26 0.08
C LEU A 177 -25.66 18.91 -0.63
N ALA A 178 -25.32 20.15 -0.28
CA ALA A 178 -24.14 20.84 -0.80
C ALA A 178 -22.84 20.12 -0.42
N SER A 179 -22.79 19.54 0.79
CA SER A 179 -21.62 18.76 1.24
C SER A 179 -21.50 17.42 0.51
N LEU A 180 -22.61 16.73 0.25
CA LEU A 180 -22.62 15.47 -0.52
C LEU A 180 -22.24 15.69 -1.99
N THR A 181 -22.80 16.72 -2.62
CA THR A 181 -22.46 17.07 -4.02
C THR A 181 -21.01 17.54 -4.15
N GLY A 182 -20.53 18.36 -3.22
CA GLY A 182 -19.12 18.73 -3.12
C GLY A 182 -18.22 17.50 -2.98
N PHE A 183 -18.56 16.57 -2.09
CA PHE A 183 -17.79 15.33 -1.89
C PHE A 183 -17.78 14.42 -3.13
N ALA A 184 -18.90 14.33 -3.86
CA ALA A 184 -18.99 13.54 -5.08
C ALA A 184 -18.01 14.01 -6.16
N LEU A 185 -17.76 15.33 -6.27
CA LEU A 185 -16.81 15.90 -7.22
C LEU A 185 -15.38 16.00 -6.68
N GLU A 186 -15.20 16.03 -5.36
CA GLU A 186 -13.90 16.15 -4.70
C GLU A 186 -13.00 14.94 -4.95
N ALA A 187 -13.53 13.72 -4.84
CA ALA A 187 -12.75 12.51 -5.04
C ALA A 187 -12.17 12.38 -6.47
N PRO A 188 -12.95 12.56 -7.56
CA PRO A 188 -12.37 12.48 -8.89
C PRO A 188 -11.39 13.62 -9.19
N ALA A 189 -11.66 14.83 -8.68
CA ALA A 189 -10.72 15.94 -8.79
C ALA A 189 -9.39 15.65 -8.06
N PHE A 190 -9.45 15.05 -6.87
CA PHE A 190 -8.29 14.66 -6.10
C PHE A 190 -7.41 13.64 -6.84
N THR A 191 -8.03 12.57 -7.36
CA THR A 191 -7.32 11.53 -8.11
C THR A 191 -6.66 12.09 -9.38
N LEU A 192 -7.39 12.90 -10.14
CA LEU A 192 -6.86 13.51 -11.37
C LEU A 192 -5.74 14.50 -11.08
N ALA A 193 -5.91 15.38 -10.09
CA ALA A 193 -4.89 16.35 -9.70
C ALA A 193 -3.62 15.66 -9.19
N GLY A 194 -3.74 14.59 -8.41
CA GLY A 194 -2.59 13.82 -7.93
C GLY A 194 -1.81 13.14 -9.04
N ARG A 195 -2.53 12.56 -10.03
CA ARG A 195 -1.90 11.96 -11.21
C ARG A 195 -1.20 13.01 -12.08
N LEU A 196 -1.86 14.12 -12.37
CA LEU A 196 -1.26 15.24 -13.11
C LEU A 196 -0.04 15.83 -12.39
N GLY A 197 -0.12 16.03 -11.07
CA GLY A 197 1.01 16.48 -10.27
C GLY A 197 2.18 15.50 -10.29
N SER A 198 1.88 14.19 -10.24
CA SER A 198 2.91 13.15 -10.34
C SER A 198 3.57 13.12 -11.72
N GLU A 199 2.81 13.26 -12.80
CA GLU A 199 3.34 13.36 -14.17
C GLU A 199 4.19 14.62 -14.37
N ALA A 200 3.76 15.75 -13.82
CA ALA A 200 4.53 16.99 -13.85
C ALA A 200 5.91 16.85 -13.16
N LEU A 201 6.02 15.95 -12.18
CA LEU A 201 7.28 15.58 -11.51
C LEU A 201 8.03 14.44 -12.23
N GLY A 202 7.61 14.04 -13.43
CA GLY A 202 8.27 13.02 -14.24
C GLY A 202 7.95 11.58 -13.85
N ARG A 203 6.99 11.34 -12.95
CA ARG A 203 6.54 9.97 -12.61
C ARG A 203 5.57 9.49 -13.68
N ARG A 204 5.83 8.32 -14.26
CA ARG A 204 4.90 7.70 -15.21
C ARG A 204 3.70 7.12 -14.47
N GLN A 205 2.49 7.45 -14.92
CA GLN A 205 1.24 6.96 -14.34
C GLN A 205 0.52 6.02 -15.31
N ASP A 206 -0.11 4.98 -14.78
CA ASP A 206 -0.95 4.07 -15.59
C ASP A 206 -2.36 4.64 -15.70
N TRP A 207 -2.73 5.12 -16.89
CA TRP A 207 -4.06 5.67 -17.19
C TRP A 207 -5.11 4.63 -17.56
N SER A 208 -4.83 3.33 -17.35
CA SER A 208 -5.82 2.29 -17.56
C SER A 208 -7.09 2.53 -16.73
N GLY A 209 -8.26 2.23 -17.32
CA GLY A 209 -9.54 2.40 -16.62
C GLY A 209 -9.63 1.59 -15.32
N ALA A 210 -8.94 0.44 -15.25
CA ALA A 210 -8.89 -0.40 -14.06
C ALA A 210 -8.07 0.26 -12.93
N ALA A 211 -6.96 0.91 -13.25
CA ALA A 211 -6.15 1.68 -12.29
C ALA A 211 -6.92 2.90 -11.79
N LEU A 212 -7.55 3.66 -12.69
CA LEU A 212 -8.37 4.82 -12.33
C LEU A 212 -9.54 4.44 -11.41
N GLY A 213 -10.26 3.35 -11.72
CA GLY A 213 -11.37 2.88 -10.87
C GLY A 213 -10.93 2.55 -9.45
N ARG A 214 -9.76 1.90 -9.30
CA ARG A 214 -9.18 1.59 -7.99
C ARG A 214 -8.80 2.85 -7.23
N ASP A 215 -8.20 3.83 -7.90
CA ASP A 215 -7.77 5.08 -7.28
C ASP A 215 -8.95 5.95 -6.86
N PHE A 216 -10.05 5.96 -7.62
CA PHE A 216 -11.27 6.65 -7.20
C PHE A 216 -11.87 6.00 -5.96
N ALA A 217 -11.98 4.66 -5.95
CA ALA A 217 -12.53 3.93 -4.80
C ALA A 217 -11.70 4.17 -3.53
N SER A 218 -10.36 4.12 -3.63
CA SER A 218 -9.48 4.42 -2.51
C SER A 218 -9.60 5.88 -2.05
N SER A 219 -9.67 6.83 -2.98
CA SER A 219 -9.84 8.26 -2.68
C SER A 219 -11.15 8.54 -1.93
N TYR A 220 -12.26 7.91 -2.34
CA TYR A 220 -13.54 8.01 -1.62
C TYR A 220 -13.46 7.44 -0.20
N LEU A 221 -12.79 6.29 -0.01
CA LEU A 221 -12.61 5.70 1.31
C LEU A 221 -11.76 6.58 2.22
N VAL A 222 -10.65 7.12 1.70
CA VAL A 222 -9.76 8.01 2.47
C VAL A 222 -10.47 9.30 2.84
N LEU A 223 -11.09 9.99 1.87
CA LEU A 223 -11.82 11.23 2.14
C LEU A 223 -13.03 11.01 3.05
N GLY A 224 -13.75 9.91 2.86
CA GLY A 224 -14.87 9.52 3.72
C GLY A 224 -14.41 9.27 5.16
N GLY A 225 -13.34 8.51 5.35
CA GLY A 225 -12.73 8.25 6.65
C GLY A 225 -12.25 9.53 7.34
N LEU A 226 -11.58 10.41 6.60
CA LEU A 226 -11.08 11.69 7.13
C LEU A 226 -12.24 12.61 7.56
N LYS A 227 -13.30 12.71 6.76
CA LYS A 227 -14.49 13.51 7.11
C LYS A 227 -15.19 12.94 8.34
N LEU A 228 -15.36 11.61 8.43
CA LEU A 228 -15.95 10.97 9.60
C LEU A 228 -15.12 11.20 10.86
N ALA A 229 -13.80 11.05 10.78
CA ALA A 229 -12.89 11.33 11.89
C ALA A 229 -12.98 12.79 12.35
N GLY A 230 -13.07 13.73 11.42
CA GLY A 230 -13.27 15.16 11.73
C GLY A 230 -14.59 15.45 12.45
N HIS A 231 -15.69 14.78 12.08
CA HIS A 231 -16.98 14.94 12.76
C HIS A 231 -16.94 14.39 14.19
N VAL A 232 -16.25 13.27 14.41
CA VAL A 232 -16.07 12.71 15.76
C VAL A 232 -15.22 13.65 16.62
N GLY A 233 -14.12 14.17 16.08
CA GLY A 233 -13.26 15.11 16.79
C GLY A 233 -13.96 16.41 17.18
N ALA A 234 -14.79 16.98 16.30
CA ALA A 234 -15.54 18.20 16.59
C ALA A 234 -16.59 18.05 17.71
N ASN A 235 -17.12 16.85 17.93
CA ASN A 235 -18.12 16.58 18.97
C ASN A 235 -17.50 16.28 20.34
N LEU A 236 -16.19 16.03 20.44
CA LEU A 236 -15.49 15.73 21.69
C LEU A 236 -14.94 16.98 22.41
N VAL A 237 -15.12 18.18 21.83
CA VAL A 237 -14.63 19.46 22.37
C VAL A 237 -15.75 20.24 23.11
N PHE A 238 -16.87 19.58 23.43
CA PHE A 238 -17.97 20.14 24.23
C PHE A 238 -18.14 19.35 25.54
#